data_AF-A0A6N2HXJ8-F1
#
_entry.id   AF-A0A6N2HXJ8-F1
#
_cell.length_a   1.000
_cell.length_b   1.000
_cell.length_c   1.000
_cell.angle_alpha   90.00
_cell.angle_beta   90.00
_cell.angle_gamma   90.00
#
_symmetry.space_group_name_H-M   'P 1'
#
loop_
_entity.id
_entity.type
_entity.pdbx_description
1 polymer ?
#
loop_
_entity_poly.entity_id
_entity_poly.type
_entity_poly.pdbx_seq_one_letter_code
_entity_poly.pdbx_strand_id
1 'polypeptide(L)'
;MSLLELIAAADGRSLAVSAVACLDRCLPQPEDGAEPDPLRPLRAVRADGREWDVRLGAARAAMAEREPADDVAEQVRKALAAAPGDFSVDPLREWADACSLLALEVHRRFDTPGGAPGADGTDPLRRCRAGDPDESGPLVTGELRRQIQILEILTEAAGTAGEGAALRRAVDLSTEGRRVLRAVMSRQARGRG
;
A
#
# COMPACT_ATOMS: atom_id res chain seq x y z
N MET A 1 -10.27 -15.39 4.76
CA MET A 1 -10.80 -14.12 5.26
C MET A 1 -10.83 -13.13 4.11
N SER A 2 -11.83 -12.25 4.06
CA SER A 2 -11.79 -11.09 3.18
C SER A 2 -10.69 -10.12 3.63
N LEU A 3 -10.33 -9.17 2.78
CA LEU A 3 -9.34 -8.16 3.13
C LEU A 3 -9.84 -7.26 4.26
N LEU A 4 -11.14 -6.93 4.29
CA LEU A 4 -11.73 -6.15 5.38
C LEU A 4 -11.68 -6.89 6.71
N GLU A 5 -11.94 -8.20 6.71
CA GLU A 5 -11.81 -9.05 7.90
C GLU A 5 -10.37 -9.08 8.41
N LEU A 6 -9.39 -9.20 7.51
CA LEU A 6 -7.97 -9.16 7.85
C LEU A 6 -7.55 -7.81 8.46
N ILE A 7 -7.98 -6.69 7.87
CA ILE A 7 -7.70 -5.35 8.42
C ILE A 7 -8.38 -5.17 9.78
N ALA A 8 -9.59 -5.67 9.96
CA ALA A 8 -10.30 -5.57 11.24
C ALA A 8 -9.58 -6.33 12.36
N ALA A 9 -9.04 -7.51 12.05
CA ALA A 9 -8.38 -8.42 13.01
C ALA A 9 -6.89 -8.11 13.27
N ALA A 10 -6.23 -7.35 12.39
CA ALA A 10 -4.79 -7.10 12.46
C ALA A 10 -4.36 -6.29 13.69
N ASP A 11 -3.16 -6.59 14.20
CA ASP A 11 -2.50 -5.79 15.24
C ASP A 11 -1.93 -4.48 14.68
N GLY A 12 -1.52 -3.56 15.57
CA GLY A 12 -1.01 -2.24 15.18
C GLY A 12 0.18 -2.29 14.21
N ARG A 13 1.09 -3.26 14.38
CA ARG A 13 2.23 -3.42 13.48
C ARG A 13 1.84 -3.93 12.11
N SER A 14 0.96 -4.94 12.04
CA SER A 14 0.49 -5.50 10.78
C SER A 14 -0.29 -4.45 9.99
N LEU A 15 -1.08 -3.62 10.68
CA LEU A 15 -1.75 -2.45 10.09
C LEU A 15 -0.74 -1.43 9.54
N ALA A 16 0.25 -1.02 10.34
CA ALA A 16 1.26 -0.05 9.91
C ALA A 16 2.09 -0.56 8.72
N VAL A 17 2.57 -1.80 8.78
CA VAL A 17 3.40 -2.40 7.72
C VAL A 17 2.60 -2.62 6.44
N SER A 18 1.36 -3.11 6.53
CA SER A 18 0.51 -3.31 5.35
C SER A 18 0.15 -1.97 4.68
N ALA A 19 -0.19 -0.94 5.46
CA ALA A 19 -0.43 0.42 4.97
C ALA A 19 0.79 0.97 4.22
N VAL A 20 1.97 0.90 4.83
CA VAL A 20 3.23 1.33 4.21
C VAL A 20 3.49 0.56 2.92
N ALA A 21 3.25 -0.75 2.89
CA ALA A 21 3.41 -1.56 1.69
C ALA A 21 2.45 -1.13 0.56
N CYS A 22 1.20 -0.76 0.88
CA CYS A 22 0.27 -0.20 -0.10
C CYS A 22 0.79 1.10 -0.72
N LEU A 23 1.24 2.04 0.11
CA LEU A 23 1.81 3.33 -0.36
C LEU A 23 3.07 3.11 -1.20
N ASP A 24 3.93 2.21 -0.74
CA ASP A 24 5.19 1.83 -1.37
C ASP A 24 5.01 1.32 -2.81
N ARG A 25 3.96 0.53 -3.06
CA ARG A 25 3.64 0.05 -4.42
C ARG A 25 3.13 1.14 -5.35
N CYS A 26 2.56 2.21 -4.80
CA CYS A 26 2.00 3.32 -5.57
C CYS A 26 3.03 4.40 -5.89
N LEU A 27 4.18 4.41 -5.23
CA LEU A 27 5.23 5.38 -5.53
C LEU A 27 5.94 5.06 -6.85
N PRO A 28 6.20 6.08 -7.71
CA PRO A 28 7.07 5.90 -8.86
C PRO A 28 8.46 5.49 -8.38
N GLN A 29 9.09 4.54 -9.10
CA GLN A 29 10.43 4.10 -8.71
C GLN A 29 11.44 5.26 -8.90
N PRO A 30 12.35 5.45 -7.93
CA PRO A 30 13.51 6.29 -8.17
C PRO A 30 14.28 5.79 -9.40
N GLU A 31 14.82 6.70 -10.19
CA GLU A 31 15.82 6.34 -11.20
C GLU A 31 17.07 5.74 -10.53
N ASP A 32 17.89 5.00 -11.27
CA ASP A 32 19.13 4.45 -10.73
C ASP A 32 20.01 5.59 -10.20
N GLY A 33 20.32 5.55 -8.89
CA GLY A 33 21.10 6.59 -8.20
C GLY A 33 20.28 7.74 -7.58
N ALA A 34 18.95 7.72 -7.67
CA ALA A 34 18.10 8.71 -7.00
C ALA A 34 18.02 8.51 -5.48
N GLU A 35 17.53 9.55 -4.79
CA GLU A 35 17.43 9.65 -3.33
C GLU A 35 16.85 8.40 -2.65
N PRO A 36 17.26 8.12 -1.39
CA PRO A 36 16.81 6.94 -0.67
C PRO A 36 15.29 6.90 -0.59
N ASP A 37 14.73 5.70 -0.70
CA ASP A 37 13.30 5.44 -0.60
C ASP A 37 12.69 6.13 0.64
N PRO A 38 11.75 7.09 0.47
CA PRO A 38 11.26 7.91 1.57
C PRO A 38 10.46 7.10 2.60
N LEU A 39 9.98 5.90 2.24
CA LEU A 39 9.26 5.02 3.15
C LEU A 39 10.18 4.04 3.90
N ARG A 40 11.49 4.02 3.58
CA ARG A 40 12.47 3.14 4.23
C ARG A 40 12.43 3.20 5.76
N PRO A 41 12.33 4.37 6.43
CA PRO A 41 12.26 4.43 7.89
C PRO A 41 11.10 3.60 8.48
N LEU A 42 9.96 3.54 7.77
CA LEU A 42 8.75 2.87 8.21
C LEU A 42 8.75 1.35 7.98
N ARG A 43 9.71 0.81 7.22
CA ARG A 43 9.82 -0.65 7.01
C ARG A 43 10.29 -1.40 8.25
N ALA A 44 10.85 -0.71 9.23
CA ALA A 44 11.39 -1.31 10.46
C ALA A 44 10.49 -1.07 11.69
N VAL A 45 9.18 -0.85 11.48
CA VAL A 45 8.23 -0.65 12.58
C VAL A 45 8.21 -1.86 13.50
N ARG A 46 8.29 -1.56 14.80
CA ARG A 46 8.31 -2.54 15.88
C ARG A 46 6.88 -2.81 16.39
N ALA A 47 6.67 -3.98 16.97
CA ALA A 47 5.37 -4.36 17.52
C ALA A 47 4.88 -3.43 18.64
N ASP A 48 5.82 -2.89 19.43
CA ASP A 48 5.55 -1.96 20.53
C ASP A 48 5.42 -0.49 20.09
N GLY A 49 5.46 -0.20 18.78
CA GLY A 49 5.36 1.16 18.26
C GLY A 49 6.53 2.07 18.61
N ARG A 50 7.61 1.55 19.20
CA ARG A 50 8.74 2.37 19.63
C ARG A 50 9.36 3.12 18.45
N GLU A 51 9.57 4.42 18.64
CA GLU A 51 10.09 5.37 17.65
C GLU A 51 9.24 5.44 16.35
N TRP A 52 7.95 5.07 16.43
CA TRP A 52 7.00 5.25 15.32
C TRP A 52 6.91 6.72 14.89
N ASP A 53 6.72 7.61 15.84
CA ASP A 53 6.63 9.06 15.65
C ASP A 53 7.88 9.63 14.95
N VAL A 54 9.07 9.23 15.41
CA VAL A 54 10.36 9.65 14.84
C VAL A 54 10.51 9.13 13.42
N ARG A 55 10.20 7.84 13.18
CA ARG A 55 10.28 7.23 11.84
C ARG A 55 9.28 7.84 10.87
N LEU A 56 8.06 8.14 11.34
CA LEU A 56 7.03 8.78 10.56
C LEU A 56 7.40 10.23 10.22
N GLY A 57 7.97 10.97 11.17
CA GLY A 57 8.54 12.30 10.93
C GLY A 57 9.62 12.27 9.85
N ALA A 58 10.56 11.33 9.94
CA ALA A 58 11.61 11.17 8.93
C ALA A 58 11.04 10.83 7.53
N ALA A 59 10.06 9.93 7.46
CA ALA A 59 9.42 9.59 6.18
C ALA A 59 8.64 10.76 5.58
N ARG A 60 7.95 11.55 6.41
CA ARG A 60 7.24 12.77 5.98
C ARG A 60 8.19 13.84 5.47
N ALA A 61 9.31 14.05 6.16
CA ALA A 61 10.34 15.00 5.73
C ALA A 61 10.93 14.59 4.37
N ALA A 62 11.36 13.34 4.23
CA ALA A 62 11.89 12.81 2.97
C ALA A 62 10.85 12.87 1.83
N MET A 63 9.55 12.71 2.13
CA MET A 63 8.50 12.86 1.11
C MET A 63 8.21 14.32 0.73
N ALA A 64 8.44 15.26 1.65
CA ALA A 64 8.23 16.69 1.42
C ALA A 64 9.34 17.31 0.55
N GLU A 65 10.57 16.78 0.63
CA GLU A 65 11.69 17.21 -0.20
C GLU A 65 11.55 16.82 -1.68
N ARG A 66 10.68 15.86 -1.98
CA ARG A 66 10.45 15.35 -3.33
C ARG A 66 9.31 16.12 -4.00
N GLU A 67 9.53 16.64 -5.19
CA GLU A 67 8.44 17.12 -6.05
C GLU A 67 7.59 15.93 -6.54
N PRO A 68 6.24 16.00 -6.49
CA PRO A 68 5.41 14.91 -6.95
C PRO A 68 5.49 14.83 -8.49
N ALA A 69 5.86 13.65 -9.00
CA ALA A 69 5.98 13.42 -10.43
C ALA A 69 4.62 13.39 -11.15
N ASP A 70 3.58 12.96 -10.46
CA ASP A 70 2.21 12.81 -10.95
C ASP A 70 1.18 12.91 -9.81
N ASP A 71 -0.10 12.81 -10.17
CA ASP A 71 -1.23 12.86 -9.24
C ASP A 71 -1.23 11.67 -8.26
N VAL A 72 -0.68 10.52 -8.64
CA VAL A 72 -0.53 9.35 -7.78
C VAL A 72 0.49 9.64 -6.67
N ALA A 73 1.63 10.23 -7.00
CA ALA A 73 2.65 10.64 -6.03
C ALA A 73 2.10 11.66 -5.02
N GLU A 74 1.27 12.61 -5.48
CA GLU A 74 0.60 13.57 -4.60
C GLU A 74 -0.41 12.88 -3.64
N GLN A 75 -1.21 11.93 -4.14
CA GLN A 75 -2.12 11.15 -3.30
C GLN A 75 -1.39 10.32 -2.25
N VAL A 76 -0.26 9.69 -2.60
CA VAL A 76 0.58 8.96 -1.64
C VAL A 76 1.16 9.90 -0.58
N ARG A 77 1.64 11.10 -0.97
CA ARG A 77 2.11 12.11 0.00
C ARG A 77 0.99 12.48 0.97
N LYS A 78 -0.23 12.72 0.47
CA LYS A 78 -1.39 13.03 1.32
C LYS A 78 -1.74 11.89 2.26
N ALA A 79 -1.72 10.64 1.78
CA ALA A 79 -1.98 9.46 2.61
C ALA A 79 -0.91 9.28 3.70
N LEU A 80 0.37 9.52 3.39
CA LEU A 80 1.44 9.52 4.39
C LEU A 80 1.31 10.65 5.41
N ALA A 81 0.89 11.84 4.96
CA ALA A 81 0.61 12.97 5.86
C ALA A 81 -0.55 12.64 6.83
N ALA A 82 -1.54 11.87 6.39
CA ALA A 82 -2.68 11.44 7.22
C ALA A 82 -2.36 10.29 8.20
N ALA A 83 -1.16 9.70 8.15
CA ALA A 83 -0.78 8.62 9.07
C ALA A 83 -0.90 9.08 10.54
N PRO A 84 -1.39 8.25 11.47
CA PRO A 84 -1.55 8.68 12.85
C PRO A 84 -0.19 8.88 13.51
N GLY A 85 -0.04 9.95 14.29
CA GLY A 85 1.16 10.19 15.11
C GLY A 85 1.27 9.20 16.27
N ASP A 86 0.13 8.79 16.81
CA ASP A 86 0.04 7.80 17.89
C ASP A 86 -0.02 6.38 17.34
N PHE A 87 0.76 5.47 17.94
CA PHE A 87 0.76 4.06 17.54
C PHE A 87 -0.35 3.28 18.24
N SER A 88 -1.60 3.60 17.90
CA SER A 88 -2.80 2.94 18.43
C SER A 88 -3.58 2.23 17.33
N VAL A 89 -4.17 1.08 17.67
CA VAL A 89 -4.78 0.16 16.70
C VAL A 89 -5.89 0.82 15.89
N ASP A 90 -6.81 1.55 16.52
CA ASP A 90 -7.97 2.12 15.83
C ASP A 90 -7.59 3.13 14.72
N PRO A 91 -6.80 4.18 14.98
CA PRO A 91 -6.41 5.09 13.91
C PRO A 91 -5.43 4.45 12.90
N LEU A 92 -4.64 3.45 13.30
CA LEU A 92 -3.84 2.66 12.35
C LEU A 92 -4.74 1.83 11.43
N ARG A 93 -5.88 1.33 11.93
CA ARG A 93 -6.85 0.57 11.14
C ARG A 93 -7.53 1.45 10.11
N GLU A 94 -7.98 2.64 10.51
CA GLU A 94 -8.55 3.63 9.59
C GLU A 94 -7.54 4.03 8.50
N TRP A 95 -6.29 4.27 8.90
CA TRP A 95 -5.23 4.61 7.95
C TRP A 95 -4.89 3.46 6.99
N ALA A 96 -4.82 2.23 7.48
CA ALA A 96 -4.59 1.04 6.65
C ALA A 96 -5.76 0.79 5.69
N ASP A 97 -7.01 1.02 6.11
CA ASP A 97 -8.19 0.96 5.24
C ASP A 97 -8.08 1.96 4.09
N ALA A 98 -7.73 3.21 4.38
CA ALA A 98 -7.56 4.25 3.38
C ALA A 98 -6.40 3.95 2.41
N CYS A 99 -5.26 3.46 2.92
CA CYS A 99 -4.11 3.10 2.08
C CYS A 99 -4.39 1.89 1.19
N SER A 100 -5.13 0.90 1.71
CA SER A 100 -5.62 -0.26 0.96
C SER A 100 -6.50 0.17 -0.21
N LEU A 101 -7.46 1.05 0.04
CA LEU A 101 -8.37 1.56 -1.00
C LEU A 101 -7.62 2.38 -2.05
N LEU A 102 -6.75 3.31 -1.64
CA LEU A 102 -5.91 4.10 -2.54
C LEU A 102 -5.10 3.21 -3.49
N ALA A 103 -4.46 2.15 -2.97
CA ALA A 103 -3.68 1.25 -3.80
C ALA A 103 -4.52 0.54 -4.86
N LEU A 104 -5.74 0.12 -4.52
CA LEU A 104 -6.65 -0.50 -5.47
C LEU A 104 -7.16 0.51 -6.52
N GLU A 105 -7.47 1.74 -6.11
CA GLU A 105 -7.86 2.81 -7.03
C GLU A 105 -6.77 3.12 -8.05
N VAL A 106 -5.51 3.19 -7.60
CA VAL A 106 -4.34 3.38 -8.48
C VAL A 106 -4.24 2.23 -9.47
N HIS A 107 -4.31 0.97 -9.02
CA HIS A 107 -4.24 -0.19 -9.92
C HIS A 107 -5.38 -0.22 -10.93
N ARG A 108 -6.60 0.15 -10.52
CA ARG A 108 -7.78 0.21 -11.40
C ARG A 108 -7.61 1.18 -12.56
N ARG A 109 -6.88 2.29 -12.37
CA ARG A 109 -6.60 3.26 -13.46
C ARG A 109 -5.84 2.64 -14.63
N PHE A 110 -5.11 1.55 -14.39
CA PHE A 110 -4.28 0.88 -15.38
C PHE A 110 -4.88 -0.45 -15.90
N ASP A 111 -6.04 -0.87 -15.38
CA ASP A 111 -6.69 -2.13 -15.76
C ASP A 111 -7.48 -2.06 -17.08
N THR A 112 -7.86 -0.87 -17.55
CA THR A 112 -8.57 -0.71 -18.82
C THR A 112 -8.00 0.45 -19.63
N PRO A 113 -7.46 0.22 -20.84
CA PRO A 113 -7.13 1.31 -21.76
C PRO A 113 -8.43 1.99 -22.22
N GLY A 114 -8.67 3.25 -21.81
CA GLY A 114 -9.77 4.07 -22.33
C GLY A 114 -11.18 3.76 -21.81
N GLY A 115 -11.35 2.99 -20.74
CA GLY A 115 -12.66 2.66 -20.17
C GLY A 115 -13.27 3.83 -19.38
N ALA A 116 -14.47 4.26 -19.78
CA ALA A 116 -15.27 5.22 -19.01
C ALA A 116 -15.55 4.67 -17.60
N PRO A 117 -15.64 5.54 -16.57
CA PRO A 117 -16.01 5.10 -15.23
C PRO A 117 -17.39 4.44 -15.28
N GLY A 118 -17.45 3.14 -14.93
CA GLY A 118 -18.70 2.42 -14.80
C GLY A 118 -19.61 3.14 -13.81
N ALA A 119 -20.77 3.57 -14.31
CA ALA A 119 -21.84 4.12 -13.51
C ALA A 119 -22.65 2.97 -12.93
N ASP A 120 -22.52 2.69 -11.63
CA ASP A 120 -23.64 2.58 -10.67
C ASP A 120 -23.13 2.24 -9.25
N GLY A 121 -23.96 2.55 -8.26
CA GLY A 121 -23.67 2.65 -6.83
C GLY A 121 -23.14 1.41 -6.10
N THR A 122 -22.55 1.69 -4.94
CA THR A 122 -21.54 0.90 -4.18
C THR A 122 -20.23 0.71 -4.92
N ASP A 123 -19.18 1.34 -4.40
CA ASP A 123 -17.81 1.29 -4.89
C ASP A 123 -17.35 -0.17 -5.14
N PRO A 124 -17.12 -0.59 -6.40
CA PRO A 124 -16.71 -1.95 -6.74
C PRO A 124 -15.49 -2.43 -5.97
N LEU A 125 -14.58 -1.52 -5.62
CA LEU A 125 -13.40 -1.86 -4.83
C LEU A 125 -13.77 -2.24 -3.40
N ARG A 126 -14.80 -1.64 -2.81
CA ARG A 126 -15.30 -2.06 -1.48
C ARG A 126 -15.85 -3.48 -1.50
N ARG A 127 -16.60 -3.86 -2.55
CA ARG A 127 -17.10 -5.25 -2.70
C ARG A 127 -15.96 -6.25 -2.84
N CYS A 128 -14.94 -5.91 -3.65
CA CYS A 128 -13.74 -6.72 -3.78
C CYS A 128 -13.05 -6.97 -2.44
N ARG A 129 -12.86 -5.89 -1.67
CA ARG A 129 -12.23 -5.97 -0.33
C ARG A 129 -13.08 -6.79 0.64
N ALA A 130 -14.40 -6.81 0.47
CA ALA A 130 -15.34 -7.62 1.24
C ALA A 130 -15.39 -9.10 0.81
N GLY A 131 -14.67 -9.50 -0.25
CA GLY A 131 -14.59 -10.89 -0.70
C GLY A 131 -15.42 -11.21 -1.94
N ASP A 132 -15.93 -10.19 -2.64
CA ASP A 132 -16.69 -10.32 -3.88
C ASP A 132 -15.95 -9.61 -5.05
N PRO A 133 -14.96 -10.28 -5.67
CA PRO A 133 -13.99 -9.63 -6.57
C PRO A 133 -14.47 -9.46 -8.03
N ASP A 134 -15.78 -9.53 -8.30
CA ASP A 134 -16.28 -9.56 -9.67
C ASP A 134 -15.81 -8.36 -10.53
N GLU A 135 -15.36 -8.69 -11.75
CA GLU A 135 -15.04 -7.79 -12.87
C GLU A 135 -14.03 -6.65 -12.61
N SER A 136 -13.17 -6.78 -11.61
CA SER A 136 -12.32 -5.65 -11.18
C SER A 136 -11.02 -5.44 -11.95
N GLY A 137 -10.71 -6.34 -12.89
CA GLY A 137 -9.49 -6.26 -13.71
C GLY A 137 -8.27 -7.00 -13.09
N PRO A 138 -7.28 -7.35 -13.92
CA PRO A 138 -6.14 -8.16 -13.50
C PRO A 138 -5.21 -7.48 -12.47
N LEU A 139 -5.00 -6.17 -12.54
CA LEU A 139 -4.15 -5.42 -11.61
C LEU A 139 -4.81 -5.25 -10.26
N VAL A 140 -6.10 -4.91 -10.20
CA VAL A 140 -6.87 -4.88 -8.95
C VAL A 140 -6.90 -6.26 -8.32
N THR A 141 -7.15 -7.32 -9.12
CA THR A 141 -7.12 -8.70 -8.62
C THR A 141 -5.75 -9.08 -8.05
N GLY A 142 -4.68 -8.73 -8.75
CA GLY A 142 -3.31 -8.98 -8.28
C GLY A 142 -2.98 -8.21 -7.00
N GLU A 143 -3.42 -6.96 -6.91
CA GLU A 143 -3.17 -6.11 -5.74
C GLU A 143 -3.96 -6.56 -4.53
N LEU A 144 -5.24 -6.92 -4.70
CA LEU A 144 -6.08 -7.48 -3.65
C LEU A 144 -5.43 -8.74 -3.05
N ARG A 145 -4.97 -9.66 -3.89
CA ARG A 145 -4.27 -10.88 -3.44
C ARG A 145 -3.00 -10.57 -2.65
N ARG A 146 -2.22 -9.57 -3.08
CA ARG A 146 -1.01 -9.15 -2.36
C ARG A 146 -1.34 -8.55 -0.99
N GLN A 147 -2.34 -7.70 -0.89
CA GLN A 147 -2.75 -7.10 0.38
C GLN A 147 -3.20 -8.18 1.37
N ILE A 148 -4.02 -9.12 0.92
CA ILE A 148 -4.44 -10.31 1.69
C ILE A 148 -3.21 -11.10 2.16
N GLN A 149 -2.34 -11.49 1.23
CA GLN A 149 -1.17 -12.30 1.54
C GLN A 149 -0.21 -11.61 2.53
N ILE A 150 0.00 -10.30 2.38
CA ILE A 150 0.85 -9.54 3.30
C ILE A 150 0.24 -9.54 4.72
N LEU A 151 -1.06 -9.29 4.85
CA LEU A 151 -1.72 -9.30 6.16
C LEU A 151 -1.74 -10.69 6.79
N GLU A 152 -1.98 -11.75 6.02
CA GLU A 152 -1.91 -13.13 6.49
C GLU A 152 -0.51 -13.45 7.03
N ILE A 153 0.55 -13.18 6.25
CA ILE A 153 1.94 -13.41 6.67
C ILE A 153 2.29 -12.66 7.96
N LEU A 154 1.86 -11.40 8.08
CA LEU A 154 2.18 -10.57 9.24
C LEU A 154 1.40 -11.03 10.49
N THR A 155 0.11 -11.34 10.32
CA THR A 155 -0.76 -11.77 11.41
C THR A 155 -0.36 -13.15 11.94
N GLU A 156 -0.03 -14.09 11.05
CA GLU A 156 0.43 -15.43 11.43
C GLU A 156 1.75 -15.41 12.21
N ALA A 157 2.63 -14.45 11.89
CA ALA A 157 3.94 -14.33 12.53
C ALA A 157 3.94 -13.46 13.80
N ALA A 158 2.85 -12.72 14.08
CA ALA A 158 2.78 -11.78 15.20
C ALA A 158 3.04 -12.47 16.55
N GLY A 159 3.94 -11.88 17.35
CA GLY A 159 4.35 -12.42 18.65
C GLY A 159 5.31 -13.62 18.57
N THR A 160 5.76 -14.03 17.38
CA THR A 160 6.63 -15.20 17.20
C THR A 160 8.08 -14.83 16.88
N ALA A 161 9.01 -15.78 16.98
CA ALA A 161 10.38 -15.58 16.51
C ALA A 161 10.48 -15.33 14.97
N GLY A 162 9.41 -15.64 14.23
CA GLY A 162 9.33 -15.50 12.76
C GLY A 162 9.02 -14.09 12.27
N GLU A 163 8.71 -13.13 13.14
CA GLU A 163 8.28 -11.77 12.77
C GLU A 163 9.24 -11.06 11.80
N GLY A 164 10.56 -11.20 12.00
CA GLY A 164 11.55 -10.58 11.14
C GLY A 164 11.57 -11.18 9.72
N ALA A 165 11.33 -12.50 9.60
CA ALA A 165 11.25 -13.17 8.31
C ALA A 165 9.94 -12.83 7.59
N ALA A 166 8.83 -12.74 8.31
CA ALA A 166 7.54 -12.30 7.80
C ALA A 166 7.61 -10.87 7.25
N LEU A 167 8.25 -9.95 7.97
CA LEU A 167 8.47 -8.57 7.51
C LEU A 167 9.30 -8.52 6.22
N ARG A 168 10.39 -9.29 6.12
CA ARG A 168 11.17 -9.38 4.87
C ARG A 168 10.32 -9.87 3.71
N ARG A 169 9.54 -10.94 3.92
CA ARG A 169 8.64 -11.50 2.91
C ARG A 169 7.57 -10.49 2.45
N ALA A 170 7.01 -9.71 3.38
CA ALA A 170 6.07 -8.64 3.04
C ALA A 170 6.73 -7.53 2.19
N VAL A 171 7.98 -7.14 2.52
CA VAL A 171 8.76 -6.18 1.72
C VAL A 171 9.08 -6.72 0.33
N ASP A 172 9.41 -8.00 0.20
CA ASP A 172 9.68 -8.65 -1.09
C ASP A 172 8.42 -8.66 -1.97
N LEU A 173 7.27 -9.03 -1.40
CA LEU A 173 5.96 -8.98 -2.09
C LEU A 173 5.59 -7.56 -2.52
N SER A 174 5.86 -6.57 -1.68
CA SER A 174 5.64 -5.16 -2.01
C SER A 174 6.55 -4.71 -3.16
N THR A 175 7.82 -5.11 -3.13
CA THR A 175 8.80 -4.79 -4.18
C THR A 175 8.38 -5.40 -5.52
N GLU A 176 7.94 -6.65 -5.53
CA GLU A 176 7.43 -7.30 -6.75
C GLU A 176 6.17 -6.61 -7.28
N GLY A 177 5.20 -6.31 -6.41
CA GLY A 177 3.99 -5.57 -6.79
C GLY A 177 4.30 -4.21 -7.43
N ARG A 178 5.28 -3.48 -6.88
CA ARG A 178 5.73 -2.20 -7.45
C ARG A 178 6.34 -2.37 -8.85
N ARG A 179 7.13 -3.42 -9.07
CA ARG A 179 7.72 -3.72 -10.40
C ARG A 179 6.63 -4.02 -11.44
N VAL A 180 5.60 -4.78 -11.05
CA VAL A 180 4.45 -5.10 -11.92
C VAL A 180 3.72 -3.83 -12.35
N LEU A 181 3.32 -2.97 -11.39
CA LEU A 181 2.62 -1.73 -11.70
C LEU A 181 3.46 -0.83 -12.62
N ARG A 182 4.76 -0.66 -12.32
CA ARG A 182 5.70 0.09 -13.17
C ARG A 182 5.75 -0.44 -14.59
N ALA A 183 5.85 -1.76 -14.76
CA ALA A 183 5.93 -2.39 -16.07
C ALA A 183 4.66 -2.08 -16.91
N VAL A 184 3.49 -2.06 -16.29
CA VAL A 184 2.23 -1.69 -16.97
C VAL A 184 2.18 -0.21 -17.30
N MET A 185 2.51 0.68 -16.36
CA MET A 185 2.57 2.13 -16.60
C MET A 185 3.50 2.47 -17.76
N SER A 186 4.69 1.86 -17.79
CA SER A 186 5.67 2.04 -18.87
C SER A 186 5.15 1.53 -20.22
N ARG A 187 4.43 0.40 -20.25
CA ARG A 187 3.80 -0.11 -21.48
C ARG A 187 2.69 0.81 -21.98
N GLN A 188 1.86 1.36 -21.09
CA GLN A 188 0.81 2.29 -21.48
C GLN A 188 1.37 3.62 -22.00
N ALA A 189 2.42 4.16 -21.38
CA ALA A 189 3.08 5.38 -21.85
C ALA A 189 3.61 5.21 -23.29
N ARG A 190 4.23 4.06 -23.61
CA ARG A 190 4.70 3.74 -24.97
C ARG A 190 3.58 3.49 -25.97
N GLY A 191 2.39 3.07 -25.54
CA GLY A 191 1.25 2.87 -26.44
C GLY A 191 0.49 4.16 -26.77
N ARG A 192 0.78 5.26 -26.08
CA ARG A 192 0.18 6.58 -26.28
C ARG A 192 1.06 7.55 -27.08
N GLY A 193 2.35 7.24 -27.24
CA GLY A 193 3.31 8.02 -28.04
C GLY A 193 3.54 7.37 -29.40
#